data_AF-A0A9P4QK12-F1
#
_entry.id   AF-A0A9P4QK12-F1
#
_cell.length_a   1.000
_cell.length_b   1.000
_cell.length_c   1.000
_cell.angle_alpha   90.00
_cell.angle_beta   90.00
_cell.angle_gamma   90.00
#
_symmetry.space_group_name_H-M   'P 1'
#
loop_
_entity.id
_entity.type
_entity.pdbx_description
1 polymer ?
#
loop_
_entity_poly.entity_id
_entity_poly.type
_entity_poly.pdbx_seq_one_letter_code
_entity_poly.pdbx_strand_id
1 'polypeptide(L)'
;MSDIYRQATKVLVWLGPVLSDVVAKAFNMCREIYERNGMYTVPPSNSPIWVPVIALLECSWFRRLWVVQEVVLARSATVFWGDQDIPWVLLTEAICNVMREEVSASSTLPFAVRKSGGCAFRLALFWEGFSHGRGEIRSIFSFLAITRGFDCRDDRDQIYGLLGLITHTTDTPSIEPDYTRKSHQVYED
;
A
#
# COMPACT_ATOMS: atom_id res chain seq x y z
N MET A 1 4.05 -18.00 -4.30
CA MET A 1 3.31 -16.88 -4.93
C MET A 1 4.19 -15.67 -5.22
N SER A 2 5.15 -15.33 -4.36
CA SER A 2 6.11 -14.23 -4.56
C SER A 2 6.86 -14.25 -5.89
N ASP A 3 7.21 -15.43 -6.40
CA ASP A 3 7.96 -15.56 -7.66
C ASP A 3 7.20 -15.01 -8.87
N ILE A 4 5.86 -15.09 -8.86
CA ILE A 4 5.00 -14.54 -9.93
C ILE A 4 5.20 -13.03 -10.01
N TYR A 5 5.17 -12.33 -8.88
CA TYR A 5 5.32 -10.88 -8.84
C TYR A 5 6.76 -10.42 -9.07
N ARG A 6 7.76 -11.18 -8.59
CA ARG A 6 9.19 -10.90 -8.88
C ARG A 6 9.55 -11.04 -10.35
N GLN A 7 8.93 -12.00 -11.05
CA GLN A 7 9.17 -12.24 -12.48
C GLN A 7 8.29 -11.35 -13.36
N ALA A 8 7.22 -10.75 -12.80
CA ALA A 8 6.36 -9.84 -13.53
C ALA A 8 7.11 -8.59 -13.99
N THR A 9 6.98 -8.27 -15.27
CA THR A 9 7.52 -7.01 -15.82
C THR A 9 6.68 -5.80 -15.41
N LYS A 10 5.37 -6.01 -15.30
CA LYS A 10 4.39 -4.99 -14.92
C LYS A 10 3.22 -5.64 -14.20
N VAL A 11 2.77 -5.03 -13.11
CA VAL A 11 1.55 -5.40 -12.39
C VAL A 11 0.46 -4.38 -12.68
N LEU A 12 -0.73 -4.87 -13.02
CA LEU A 12 -1.91 -4.03 -13.25
C LEU A 12 -2.85 -4.23 -12.05
N VAL A 13 -3.04 -3.16 -11.28
CA VAL A 13 -3.93 -3.14 -10.12
C VAL A 13 -5.28 -2.61 -10.56
N TRP A 14 -6.36 -3.36 -10.32
CA TRP A 14 -7.72 -2.95 -10.66
C TRP A 14 -8.53 -2.68 -9.39
N LEU A 15 -8.95 -1.43 -9.18
CA LEU A 15 -9.70 -1.00 -8.00
C LEU A 15 -11.22 -1.16 -8.13
N GLY A 16 -11.72 -1.47 -9.34
CA GLY A 16 -13.14 -1.67 -9.61
C GLY A 16 -13.78 -0.58 -10.49
N PRO A 17 -15.06 -0.75 -10.83
CA PRO A 17 -15.82 0.23 -11.61
C PRO A 17 -16.28 1.40 -10.74
N VAL A 18 -16.07 2.65 -11.19
CA VAL A 18 -16.55 3.89 -10.56
C VAL A 18 -16.85 4.95 -11.64
N LEU A 19 -17.66 5.96 -11.30
CA LEU A 19 -17.92 7.14 -12.14
C LEU A 19 -16.61 7.89 -12.50
N SER A 20 -16.38 8.08 -13.80
CA SER A 20 -15.11 8.63 -14.35
C SER A 20 -14.71 9.98 -13.73
N ASP A 21 -15.65 10.91 -13.56
CA ASP A 21 -15.38 12.26 -13.04
C ASP A 21 -14.79 12.30 -11.61
N VAL A 22 -15.16 11.31 -10.78
CA VAL A 22 -14.68 11.22 -9.40
C VAL A 22 -13.24 10.71 -9.39
N VAL A 23 -12.96 9.69 -10.21
CA VAL A 23 -11.61 9.12 -10.32
C VAL A 23 -10.62 10.12 -10.90
N ALA A 24 -11.02 10.80 -11.99
CA ALA A 24 -10.16 11.75 -12.67
C ALA A 24 -9.66 12.84 -11.72
N LYS A 25 -10.52 13.34 -10.81
CA LYS A 25 -10.14 14.33 -9.79
C LYS A 25 -9.11 13.80 -8.80
N ALA A 26 -9.27 12.57 -8.29
CA ALA A 26 -8.28 11.97 -7.38
C ALA A 26 -6.92 11.80 -8.06
N PHE A 27 -6.90 11.21 -9.25
CA PHE A 27 -5.65 10.93 -9.96
C PHE A 27 -4.96 12.20 -10.45
N ASN A 28 -5.71 13.22 -10.87
CA ASN A 28 -5.13 14.52 -11.23
C ASN A 28 -4.48 15.19 -10.03
N MET A 29 -5.10 15.15 -8.85
CA MET A 29 -4.47 15.65 -7.62
C MET A 29 -3.15 14.91 -7.33
N CYS A 30 -3.12 13.58 -7.49
CA CYS A 30 -1.89 12.81 -7.29
C CYS A 30 -0.78 13.23 -8.28
N ARG A 31 -1.12 13.45 -9.56
CA ARG A 31 -0.17 13.93 -10.57
C ARG A 31 0.33 15.33 -10.27
N GLU A 32 -0.55 16.25 -9.86
CA GLU A 32 -0.17 17.61 -9.47
C GLU A 32 0.79 17.63 -8.27
N ILE A 33 0.56 16.76 -7.28
CA ILE A 33 1.47 16.63 -6.12
C ILE A 33 2.87 16.21 -6.58
N TYR A 34 2.93 15.21 -7.45
CA TYR A 34 4.19 14.71 -8.00
C TYR A 34 4.92 15.78 -8.83
N GLU A 35 4.21 16.44 -9.75
CA GLU A 35 4.78 17.49 -10.60
C GLU A 35 5.33 18.68 -9.80
N ARG A 36 4.72 18.96 -8.65
CA ARG A 36 5.17 20.02 -7.74
C ARG A 36 6.27 19.59 -6.77
N ASN A 37 6.68 18.32 -6.76
CA ASN A 37 7.85 17.78 -6.05
C ASN A 37 7.99 18.30 -4.61
N GLY A 38 6.93 18.18 -3.81
CA GLY A 38 6.93 18.60 -2.40
C GLY A 38 6.60 20.08 -2.15
N MET A 39 6.37 20.90 -3.19
CA MET A 39 5.84 22.27 -3.07
C MET A 39 4.31 22.34 -3.17
N TYR A 40 3.63 21.20 -3.03
CA TYR A 40 2.18 21.14 -3.07
C TYR A 40 1.59 21.65 -1.75
N THR A 41 0.72 22.66 -1.81
CA THR A 41 -0.05 23.09 -0.64
C THR A 41 -1.28 22.21 -0.51
N VAL A 42 -1.39 21.48 0.60
CA VAL A 42 -2.56 20.64 0.84
C VAL A 42 -3.85 21.47 0.90
N PRO A 43 -4.90 21.07 0.18
CA PRO A 43 -6.18 21.75 0.18
C PRO A 43 -6.79 21.83 1.59
N PRO A 44 -7.59 22.87 1.89
CA PRO A 44 -8.27 22.96 3.18
C PRO A 44 -9.21 21.77 3.42
N SER A 45 -9.50 21.45 4.68
CA SER A 45 -10.32 20.29 5.09
C SER A 45 -11.72 20.25 4.46
N ASN A 46 -12.28 21.40 4.12
CA ASN A 46 -13.61 21.53 3.50
C ASN A 46 -13.58 21.42 1.96
N SER A 47 -12.41 21.20 1.36
CA SER A 47 -12.29 21.10 -0.09
C SER A 47 -13.04 19.88 -0.63
N PRO A 48 -13.82 20.02 -1.72
CA PRO A 48 -14.53 18.90 -2.32
C PRO A 48 -13.60 17.83 -2.92
N ILE A 49 -12.31 18.14 -3.10
CA ILE A 49 -11.30 17.19 -3.58
C ILE A 49 -11.11 16.00 -2.64
N TRP A 50 -11.47 16.14 -1.37
CA TRP A 50 -11.32 15.06 -0.40
C TRP A 50 -12.33 13.93 -0.60
N VAL A 51 -13.49 14.20 -1.20
CA VAL A 51 -14.49 13.16 -1.50
C VAL A 51 -13.91 12.04 -2.38
N PRO A 52 -13.33 12.32 -3.57
CA PRO A 52 -12.73 11.28 -4.40
C PRO A 52 -11.47 10.66 -3.77
N VAL A 53 -10.69 11.42 -2.98
CA VAL A 53 -9.51 10.89 -2.27
C VAL A 53 -9.93 9.89 -1.19
N ILE A 54 -10.96 10.20 -0.40
CA ILE A 54 -11.49 9.28 0.62
C ILE A 54 -11.99 8.00 -0.06
N ALA A 55 -12.75 8.12 -1.14
CA ALA A 55 -13.25 6.95 -1.88
C ALA A 55 -12.12 6.06 -2.43
N LEU A 56 -11.01 6.66 -2.89
CA LEU A 56 -9.81 5.92 -3.29
C LEU A 56 -9.20 5.16 -2.11
N LEU A 57 -8.98 5.84 -0.98
CA LEU A 57 -8.36 5.25 0.23
C LEU A 57 -9.26 4.20 0.90
N GLU A 58 -10.57 4.28 0.70
CA GLU A 58 -11.54 3.29 1.19
C GLU A 58 -11.63 2.03 0.31
N CYS A 59 -10.96 2.01 -0.85
CA CYS A 59 -10.93 0.83 -1.69
C CYS A 59 -10.35 -0.37 -0.92
N SER A 60 -11.12 -1.47 -0.91
CA SER A 60 -10.76 -2.70 -0.18
C SER A 60 -9.46 -3.31 -0.65
N TRP A 61 -9.02 -3.02 -1.88
CA TRP A 61 -7.71 -3.47 -2.38
C TRP A 61 -6.58 -3.04 -1.44
N PHE A 62 -6.54 -1.78 -0.97
CA PHE A 62 -5.49 -1.30 -0.06
C PHE A 62 -5.45 -2.02 1.29
N ARG A 63 -6.50 -2.74 1.66
CA ARG A 63 -6.58 -3.45 2.93
C ARG A 63 -6.13 -4.90 2.83
N ARG A 64 -6.09 -5.50 1.64
CA ARG A 64 -5.75 -6.92 1.49
C ARG A 64 -4.27 -7.15 1.74
N LEU A 65 -3.89 -8.09 2.61
CA LEU A 65 -2.48 -8.35 2.92
C LEU A 65 -1.62 -8.62 1.66
N TRP A 66 -2.15 -9.39 0.72
CA TRP A 66 -1.43 -9.84 -0.47
C TRP A 66 -0.98 -8.69 -1.40
N VAL A 67 -1.59 -7.50 -1.30
CA VAL A 67 -1.18 -6.36 -2.14
C VAL A 67 0.24 -5.90 -1.86
N VAL A 68 0.75 -6.18 -0.66
CA VAL A 68 2.14 -5.89 -0.31
C VAL A 68 3.08 -6.61 -1.28
N GLN A 69 2.88 -7.91 -1.50
CA GLN A 69 3.67 -8.65 -2.50
C GLN A 69 3.40 -8.14 -3.92
N GLU A 70 2.14 -7.85 -4.26
CA GLU A 70 1.73 -7.42 -5.61
C GLU A 70 2.49 -6.18 -6.09
N VAL A 71 2.66 -5.17 -5.23
CA VAL A 71 3.28 -3.90 -5.65
C VAL A 71 4.74 -3.76 -5.25
N VAL A 72 5.19 -4.44 -4.19
CA VAL A 72 6.57 -4.30 -3.71
C VAL A 72 7.53 -5.18 -4.49
N LEU A 73 7.11 -6.39 -4.87
CA LEU A 73 7.95 -7.28 -5.67
C LEU A 73 7.91 -6.95 -7.17
N ALA A 74 6.95 -6.13 -7.60
CA ALA A 74 6.80 -5.75 -9.00
C ALA A 74 7.90 -4.79 -9.45
N ARG A 75 8.43 -5.01 -10.67
CA ARG A 75 9.35 -4.06 -11.33
C ARG A 75 8.68 -2.73 -11.66
N SER A 76 7.40 -2.78 -11.99
CA SER A 76 6.55 -1.60 -12.24
C SER A 76 5.09 -1.95 -11.96
N ALA A 77 4.31 -0.98 -11.51
CA ALA A 77 2.87 -1.17 -11.29
C ALA A 77 2.07 0.04 -11.79
N THR A 78 0.88 -0.24 -12.31
CA THR A 78 -0.11 0.77 -12.72
C THR A 78 -1.44 0.45 -12.06
N VAL A 79 -2.05 1.46 -11.44
CA VAL A 79 -3.34 1.36 -10.78
C VAL A 79 -4.41 1.88 -11.72
N PHE A 80 -5.47 1.11 -11.88
CA PHE A 80 -6.64 1.42 -12.67
C PHE A 80 -7.86 1.55 -11.77
N TRP A 81 -8.66 2.58 -12.00
CA TRP A 81 -9.92 2.79 -11.31
C TRP A 81 -10.94 3.33 -12.31
N GLY A 82 -11.99 2.54 -12.62
CA GLY A 82 -12.83 2.84 -13.78
C GLY A 82 -12.02 2.87 -15.08
N ASP A 83 -12.14 3.94 -15.86
CA ASP A 83 -11.44 4.12 -17.13
C ASP A 83 -10.13 4.91 -17.02
N GLN A 84 -9.72 5.27 -15.80
CA GLN A 84 -8.51 6.04 -15.54
C GLN A 84 -7.40 5.17 -14.97
N ASP A 85 -6.16 5.59 -15.19
CA ASP A 85 -4.97 4.94 -14.65
C ASP A 85 -3.96 5.91 -14.05
N ILE A 86 -3.14 5.41 -13.13
CA ILE A 86 -2.02 6.14 -12.54
C ILE A 86 -0.85 5.17 -12.26
N PRO A 87 0.39 5.54 -12.62
CA PRO A 87 1.57 4.81 -12.17
C PRO A 87 1.62 4.74 -10.64
N TRP A 88 1.94 3.56 -10.12
CA TRP A 88 1.99 3.31 -8.67
C TRP A 88 2.89 4.30 -7.93
N VAL A 89 4.04 4.64 -8.52
CA VAL A 89 5.00 5.62 -7.97
C VAL A 89 4.36 6.98 -7.69
N LEU A 90 3.54 7.50 -8.62
CA LEU A 90 2.88 8.80 -8.45
C LEU A 90 1.85 8.75 -7.32
N LEU A 91 1.11 7.65 -7.26
CA LEU A 91 0.10 7.43 -6.24
C LEU A 91 0.74 7.32 -4.84
N THR A 92 1.82 6.55 -4.70
CA THR A 92 2.53 6.42 -3.42
C THR A 92 3.13 7.74 -2.96
N GLU A 93 3.70 8.51 -3.87
CA GLU A 93 4.28 9.81 -3.53
C GLU A 93 3.19 10.79 -3.07
N ALA A 94 2.05 10.83 -3.76
CA ALA A 94 0.92 11.64 -3.36
C ALA A 94 0.38 11.25 -1.98
N ILE A 95 0.20 9.95 -1.72
CA ILE A 95 -0.23 9.43 -0.41
C ILE A 95 0.78 9.83 0.67
N CYS A 96 2.09 9.64 0.43
CA CYS A 96 3.13 9.99 1.40
C CYS A 96 3.15 11.50 1.70
N ASN A 97 3.04 12.36 0.68
CA ASN A 97 3.02 13.81 0.88
C ASN A 97 1.79 14.26 1.68
N VAL A 98 0.60 13.81 1.29
CA VAL A 98 -0.66 14.15 1.98
C VAL A 98 -0.64 13.68 3.43
N MET A 99 -0.19 12.44 3.69
CA MET A 99 -0.24 11.86 5.04
C MET A 99 0.91 12.31 5.94
N ARG A 100 2.06 12.75 5.40
CA ARG A 100 3.16 13.31 6.22
C ARG A 100 2.79 14.67 6.84
N GLU A 101 1.93 15.46 6.19
CA GLU A 101 1.41 16.69 6.79
C GLU A 101 0.56 16.44 8.05
N GLU A 102 0.00 15.24 8.23
CA GLU A 102 -0.72 14.84 9.44
C GLU A 102 0.16 14.93 10.69
N VAL A 103 1.46 14.68 10.55
CA VAL A 103 2.43 14.68 11.66
C VAL A 103 2.76 16.11 12.11
N SER A 104 2.36 17.13 11.34
CA SER A 104 2.49 18.53 11.75
C SER A 104 1.39 18.93 12.73
N ALA A 105 1.72 19.75 13.73
CA ALA A 105 0.78 20.22 14.77
C ALA A 105 -0.40 21.06 14.24
N SER A 106 -0.44 21.33 12.93
CA SER A 106 -1.46 22.13 12.24
C SER A 106 -2.19 21.32 11.17
N SER A 107 -2.48 20.03 11.41
CA SER A 107 -3.10 19.17 10.39
C SER A 107 -4.46 19.73 9.94
N THR A 108 -4.54 20.18 8.68
CA THR A 108 -5.78 20.60 8.02
C THR A 108 -6.48 19.43 7.31
N LEU A 109 -6.00 18.20 7.50
CA LEU A 109 -6.56 17.02 6.84
C LEU A 109 -7.93 16.64 7.43
N PRO A 110 -8.91 16.29 6.56
CA PRO A 110 -10.17 15.74 7.03
C PRO A 110 -9.96 14.47 7.86
N PHE A 111 -10.74 14.28 8.93
CA PHE A 111 -10.72 13.07 9.75
C PHE A 111 -10.92 11.79 8.92
N ALA A 112 -11.79 11.83 7.91
CA ALA A 112 -12.06 10.69 7.05
C ALA A 112 -10.84 10.24 6.23
N VAL A 113 -10.00 11.19 5.76
CA VAL A 113 -8.75 10.86 5.05
C VAL A 113 -7.80 10.11 5.98
N ARG A 114 -7.63 10.58 7.21
CA ARG A 114 -6.78 9.94 8.22
C ARG A 114 -7.29 8.54 8.58
N LYS A 115 -8.60 8.41 8.82
CA LYS A 115 -9.24 7.14 9.16
C LYS A 115 -9.09 6.10 8.04
N SER A 116 -9.28 6.50 6.79
CA SER A 116 -9.32 5.58 5.65
C SER A 116 -7.94 5.34 5.02
N GLY A 117 -7.00 6.28 5.15
CA GLY A 117 -5.69 6.24 4.50
C GLY A 117 -4.63 5.36 5.17
N GLY A 118 -4.89 4.81 6.36
CA GLY A 118 -3.86 4.11 7.14
C GLY A 118 -3.18 2.94 6.42
N CYS A 119 -3.94 2.06 5.76
CA CYS A 119 -3.35 0.93 5.02
C CYS A 119 -2.62 1.39 3.76
N ALA A 120 -3.20 2.31 3.00
CA ALA A 120 -2.59 2.88 1.82
C ALA A 120 -1.26 3.59 2.14
N PHE A 121 -1.22 4.35 3.24
CA PHE A 121 -0.01 5.02 3.70
C PHE A 121 1.08 4.04 4.14
N ARG A 122 0.72 3.02 4.93
CA ARG A 122 1.68 1.97 5.32
C ARG A 122 2.24 1.22 4.12
N LEU A 123 1.39 0.90 3.14
CA LEU A 123 1.80 0.27 1.88
C LEU A 123 2.75 1.17 1.07
N ALA A 124 2.44 2.47 0.98
CA ALA A 124 3.28 3.44 0.28
C ALA A 124 4.66 3.60 0.96
N LEU A 125 4.70 3.75 2.28
CA LEU A 125 5.94 3.82 3.05
C LEU A 125 6.78 2.55 2.89
N PHE A 126 6.12 1.40 2.93
CA PHE A 126 6.78 0.11 2.77
C PHE A 126 7.38 -0.04 1.36
N TRP A 127 6.64 0.34 0.32
CA TRP A 127 7.12 0.34 -1.06
C TRP A 127 8.28 1.34 -1.29
N GLU A 128 8.20 2.54 -0.72
CA GLU A 128 9.25 3.58 -0.82
C GLU A 128 10.56 3.09 -0.18
N GLY A 129 10.47 2.48 1.01
CA GLY A 129 11.63 1.91 1.72
C GLY A 129 12.29 0.76 0.95
N PHE A 130 11.48 -0.12 0.36
CA PHE A 130 11.97 -1.23 -0.45
C PHE A 130 12.62 -0.76 -1.76
N SER A 131 11.97 0.16 -2.47
CA SER A 131 12.42 0.64 -3.79
C SER A 131 13.70 1.48 -3.74
N HIS A 132 13.92 2.23 -2.65
CA HIS A 132 15.12 3.08 -2.49
C HIS A 132 16.33 2.34 -1.91
N GLY A 133 16.31 1.00 -1.86
CA GLY A 133 17.42 0.20 -1.35
C GLY A 133 17.71 0.41 0.14
N ARG A 134 16.78 1.02 0.89
CA ARG A 134 16.91 1.32 2.32
C ARG A 134 16.41 0.19 3.24
N GLY A 135 16.10 -0.97 2.71
CA GLY A 135 15.87 -2.13 3.55
C GLY A 135 15.24 -3.29 2.81
N GLU A 136 16.07 -4.30 2.53
CA GLU A 136 15.68 -5.65 2.92
C GLU A 136 15.14 -5.54 4.35
N ILE A 137 13.84 -5.69 4.56
CA ILE A 137 13.34 -5.75 5.93
C ILE A 137 13.78 -7.11 6.46
N ARG A 138 14.86 -7.10 7.24
CA ARG A 138 15.51 -8.30 7.77
C ARG A 138 14.74 -8.92 8.93
N SER A 139 13.55 -8.40 9.26
CA SER A 139 12.81 -8.80 10.44
C SER A 139 11.32 -8.95 10.16
N ILE A 140 10.81 -10.15 10.43
CA ILE A 140 9.38 -10.48 10.41
C ILE A 140 8.59 -9.56 11.36
N PHE A 141 9.18 -9.07 12.44
CA PHE A 141 8.52 -8.16 13.38
C PHE A 141 8.19 -6.81 12.75
N SER A 142 9.10 -6.26 11.95
CA SER A 142 8.86 -5.00 11.23
C SER A 142 7.77 -5.17 10.18
N PHE A 143 7.72 -6.33 9.53
CA PHE A 143 6.65 -6.70 8.62
C PHE A 143 5.29 -6.78 9.32
N LEU A 144 5.19 -7.54 10.41
CA LEU A 144 3.96 -7.67 11.20
C LEU A 144 3.48 -6.32 11.72
N ALA A 145 4.38 -5.42 12.12
CA ALA A 145 4.01 -4.08 12.56
C ALA A 145 3.35 -3.25 11.44
N ILE A 146 3.84 -3.37 10.22
CA ILE A 146 3.32 -2.65 9.04
C ILE A 146 2.01 -3.30 8.55
N THR A 147 1.90 -4.62 8.61
CA THR A 147 0.76 -5.37 8.08
C THR A 147 -0.36 -5.64 9.09
N ARG A 148 -0.21 -5.28 10.36
CA ARG A 148 -1.20 -5.48 11.43
C ARG A 148 -2.62 -4.98 11.12
N GLY A 149 -2.73 -3.95 10.27
CA GLY A 149 -4.02 -3.36 9.88
C GLY A 149 -4.59 -3.89 8.56
N PHE A 150 -3.96 -4.90 7.95
CA PHE A 150 -4.41 -5.47 6.68
C PHE A 150 -5.36 -6.65 6.94
N ASP A 151 -6.42 -6.70 6.14
CA ASP A 151 -7.40 -7.77 6.10
C ASP A 151 -6.75 -9.06 5.58
N CYS A 152 -6.86 -10.10 6.39
CA CYS A 152 -6.44 -11.46 6.07
C CYS A 152 -7.69 -12.35 6.13
N ARG A 153 -7.94 -13.14 5.08
CA ARG A 153 -9.06 -14.10 5.09
C ARG A 153 -8.73 -15.33 5.92
N ASP A 154 -7.45 -15.67 5.95
CA ASP A 154 -6.87 -16.74 6.74
C ASP A 154 -5.79 -16.14 7.65
N ASP A 155 -5.86 -16.40 8.96
CA ASP A 155 -4.90 -15.85 9.91
C ASP A 155 -3.45 -16.24 9.56
N ARG A 156 -3.26 -17.41 8.93
CA ARG A 156 -1.95 -17.90 8.49
C ARG A 156 -1.34 -17.06 7.37
N ASP A 157 -2.18 -16.34 6.61
CA ASP A 157 -1.69 -15.46 5.56
C ASP A 157 -0.83 -14.33 6.15
N GLN A 158 -1.02 -13.92 7.41
CA GLN A 158 -0.13 -12.94 8.05
C GLN A 158 1.33 -13.40 8.08
N ILE A 159 1.59 -14.70 8.13
CA ILE A 159 2.95 -15.25 8.07
C ILE A 159 3.29 -15.59 6.62
N TYR A 160 2.45 -16.40 5.95
CA TYR A 160 2.75 -16.89 4.60
C TYR A 160 2.77 -15.81 3.52
N GLY A 161 1.94 -14.78 3.66
CA GLY A 161 1.92 -13.59 2.82
C GLY A 161 3.14 -12.69 3.00
N LEU A 162 4.01 -12.94 3.99
CA LEU A 162 5.22 -12.15 4.25
C LEU A 162 6.51 -12.92 3.95
N LEU A 163 6.48 -14.26 3.92
CA LEU A 163 7.62 -15.11 3.55
C LEU A 163 8.25 -14.72 2.21
N GLY A 164 7.41 -14.34 1.25
CA GLY A 164 7.84 -13.89 -0.08
C GLY A 164 8.69 -12.61 -0.10
N LEU A 165 8.66 -11.83 0.99
CA LEU A 165 9.34 -10.55 1.14
C LEU A 165 10.60 -10.66 2.02
N ILE A 166 10.72 -11.74 2.79
CA ILE A 166 11.87 -12.02 3.64
C ILE A 166 12.95 -12.68 2.76
N THR A 167 13.83 -11.88 2.17
CA THR A 167 15.01 -12.39 1.46
C THR A 167 16.09 -12.77 2.45
N HIS A 168 16.25 -14.09 2.69
CA HIS A 168 17.39 -14.74 3.31
C HIS A 168 18.02 -13.99 4.50
N THR A 169 17.30 -13.89 5.62
CA THR A 169 18.01 -13.90 6.90
C THR A 169 18.58 -15.30 7.09
N THR A 170 19.85 -15.39 7.49
CA THR A 170 20.56 -16.65 7.76
C THR A 170 19.86 -17.55 8.78
N ASP A 171 18.87 -17.02 9.51
CA ASP A 171 18.13 -17.67 10.59
C ASP A 171 16.64 -17.93 10.27
N THR A 172 16.14 -17.73 9.04
CA THR A 172 14.75 -18.12 8.76
C THR A 172 14.67 -19.64 8.60
N PRO A 173 13.96 -20.37 9.49
CA PRO A 173 13.58 -21.74 9.19
C PRO A 173 12.83 -21.76 7.86
N SER A 174 13.03 -22.83 7.08
CA SER A 174 12.33 -23.06 5.81
C SER A 174 10.86 -23.32 6.06
N ILE A 175 10.12 -22.31 6.50
CA ILE A 175 8.67 -22.36 6.70
C ILE A 175 8.06 -22.36 5.32
N GLU A 176 7.62 -23.52 4.86
CA GLU A 176 6.82 -23.62 3.65
C GLU A 176 5.34 -23.37 3.99
N PRO A 177 4.58 -22.67 3.14
CA PRO A 177 3.15 -22.48 3.35
C PRO A 177 2.41 -23.83 3.40
N ASP A 178 2.00 -24.22 4.61
CA ASP A 178 1.22 -25.44 4.85
C ASP A 178 -0.15 -25.09 5.44
N TYR A 179 -1.13 -24.99 4.55
CA TYR A 179 -2.52 -24.72 4.92
C TYR A 179 -3.24 -25.93 5.53
N THR A 180 -2.54 -27.03 5.83
CA THR A 180 -3.07 -28.14 6.63
C THR A 180 -2.85 -27.94 8.14
N ARG A 181 -1.91 -27.08 8.55
CA ARG A 181 -1.62 -26.75 9.96
C ARG A 181 -2.64 -25.78 10.56
N LYS A 182 -2.91 -25.88 11.87
CA LYS A 182 -3.78 -24.92 12.58
C LYS A 182 -3.05 -23.60 12.80
N SER A 183 -3.77 -22.47 12.79
CA SER A 183 -3.18 -21.12 12.88
C SER A 183 -2.19 -20.97 14.05
N HIS A 184 -2.56 -21.36 15.27
CA HIS A 184 -1.67 -21.23 16.44
C HIS A 184 -0.32 -21.96 16.29
N GLN A 185 -0.29 -23.09 15.58
CA GLN A 185 0.94 -23.86 15.36
C GLN A 185 1.90 -23.16 14.40
N VAL A 186 1.42 -22.21 13.59
CA VAL A 186 2.26 -21.42 12.67
C VAL A 186 2.90 -20.24 13.40
N TYR A 187 2.29 -19.76 14.49
CA TYR A 187 2.83 -18.66 15.31
C TYR A 187 3.78 -19.14 16.43
N GLU A 188 3.93 -20.46 16.63
CA GLU A 188 4.81 -21.07 17.64
C GLU A 188 6.20 -21.47 17.08
N ASP A 189 6.34 -21.51 15.74
CA ASP A 189 7.60 -21.80 15.03
C ASP A 189 8.47 -20.53 14.88
#